data_AF-A0A2N2LFE8-F1
#
_entry.id   AF-A0A2N2LFE8-F1
#
_cell.length_a   1.000
_cell.length_b   1.000
_cell.length_c   1.000
_cell.angle_alpha   90.00
_cell.angle_beta   90.00
_cell.angle_gamma   90.00
#
_symmetry.space_group_name_H-M   'P 1'
#
loop_
_entity.id
_entity.type
_entity.pdbx_description
1 polymer ?
#
loop_
_entity_poly.entity_id
_entity_poly.type
_entity_poly.pdbx_seq_one_letter_code
_entity_poly.pdbx_strand_id
1 'polypeptide(L)'
;MAESIEGRLGAEPYAYLTTTGRRSGEPREIEIWFAAQGDTIYLLNGGGSKPAGAADWVRNLRALPAAIVRIGGERFTAVPRFIAGAGTEDRLARDLLFAKYQPGNAGDLVGWRETGYPVALDLRPA
;
A
#
# COMPACT_ATOMS: atom_id res chain seq x y z
N MET A 1 23.13 -8.32 -9.74
CA MET A 1 21.86 -7.57 -9.78
C MET A 1 21.41 -7.42 -8.34
N ALA A 2 21.03 -6.22 -7.90
CA ALA A 2 20.50 -6.06 -6.55
C ALA A 2 19.19 -6.85 -6.42
N GLU A 3 18.98 -7.49 -5.29
CA GLU A 3 17.74 -8.22 -5.01
C GLU A 3 16.58 -7.22 -4.85
N SER A 4 15.43 -7.54 -5.47
CA SER A 4 14.25 -6.67 -5.45
C SER A 4 13.70 -6.52 -4.02
N ILE A 5 12.87 -5.49 -3.82
CA ILE A 5 12.16 -5.31 -2.54
C ILE A 5 11.28 -6.52 -2.21
N GLU A 6 10.64 -7.12 -3.22
CA GLU A 6 9.88 -8.36 -3.07
C GLU A 6 10.72 -9.49 -2.44
N GLY A 7 11.92 -9.76 -2.98
CA GLY A 7 12.77 -10.85 -2.48
C GLY A 7 13.27 -10.61 -1.06
N ARG A 8 13.65 -9.37 -0.74
CA ARG A 8 14.25 -9.03 0.56
C ARG A 8 13.24 -8.80 1.67
N LEU A 9 12.12 -8.15 1.36
CA LEU A 9 11.20 -7.57 2.34
C LEU A 9 9.75 -8.01 2.14
N GLY A 10 9.43 -8.80 1.10
CA GLY A 10 8.06 -9.20 0.80
C GLY A 10 7.36 -9.99 1.91
N ALA A 11 8.14 -10.68 2.76
CA ALA A 11 7.64 -11.45 3.90
C ALA A 11 7.24 -10.59 5.11
N GLU A 12 7.67 -9.33 5.18
CA GLU A 12 7.34 -8.46 6.30
C GLU A 12 5.82 -8.24 6.41
N PRO A 13 5.25 -8.25 7.62
CA PRO A 13 3.80 -8.25 7.81
C PRO A 13 3.14 -6.91 7.50
N TYR A 14 3.87 -5.80 7.58
CA TYR A 14 3.36 -4.46 7.37
C TYR A 14 4.47 -3.50 6.93
N ALA A 15 4.04 -2.38 6.36
CA ALA A 15 4.87 -1.23 6.05
C ALA A 15 4.40 -0.03 6.89
N TYR A 16 5.31 0.91 7.14
CA TYR A 16 4.99 2.21 7.68
C TYR A 16 5.03 3.24 6.55
N LEU A 17 3.88 3.86 6.28
CA LEU A 17 3.71 4.87 5.25
C LEU A 17 3.64 6.25 5.89
N THR A 18 4.64 7.08 5.63
CA THR A 18 4.67 8.49 6.03
C THR A 18 4.29 9.38 4.85
N THR A 19 3.18 10.11 4.99
CA THR A 19 2.68 11.10 4.02
C THR A 19 2.75 12.52 4.59
N THR A 20 2.72 13.54 3.75
CA THR A 20 2.58 14.93 4.20
C THR A 20 1.10 15.28 4.39
N GLY A 21 0.72 15.73 5.58
CA GLY A 21 -0.66 16.10 5.90
C GLY A 21 -1.12 17.28 5.05
N ARG A 22 -2.06 17.06 4.11
CA ARG A 22 -2.51 18.07 3.14
C ARG A 22 -3.04 19.39 3.72
N ARG A 23 -3.45 19.40 4.99
CA ARG A 23 -3.94 20.59 5.71
C ARG A 23 -2.89 21.21 6.62
N SER A 24 -2.01 20.39 7.20
CA SER A 24 -1.08 20.81 8.23
C SER A 24 0.35 21.00 7.75
N GLY A 25 0.73 20.43 6.60
CA GLY A 25 2.14 20.32 6.20
C GLY A 25 2.95 19.28 7.00
N GLU A 26 2.47 18.89 8.19
CA GLU A 26 3.17 17.92 9.05
C GLU A 26 3.17 16.48 8.52
N PRO A 27 4.24 15.69 8.79
CA PRO A 27 4.28 14.26 8.53
C PRO A 27 3.17 13.48 9.23
N ARG A 28 2.61 12.49 8.55
CA ARG A 28 1.56 11.58 9.03
C ARG A 28 1.96 10.15 8.71
N GLU A 29 2.37 9.40 9.73
CA GLU A 29 2.72 7.99 9.62
C GLU A 29 1.51 7.09 9.95
N ILE A 30 1.34 6.03 9.17
CA ILE A 30 0.42 4.92 9.46
C ILE A 30 1.15 3.59 9.30
N GLU A 31 0.72 2.57 10.04
CA GLU A 31 1.03 1.18 9.75
C GLU A 31 -0.01 0.63 8.77
N ILE A 32 0.43 -0.10 7.74
CA ILE A 32 -0.46 -0.62 6.70
C ILE A 32 0.05 -1.94 6.13
N TRP A 33 -0.90 -2.84 5.82
CA TRP A 33 -0.62 -4.08 5.10
C TRP A 33 -0.22 -3.81 3.65
N PHE A 34 0.70 -4.63 3.14
CA PHE A 34 1.23 -4.50 1.79
C PHE A 34 1.55 -5.87 1.18
N ALA A 35 1.51 -5.93 -0.14
CA ALA A 35 2.18 -6.99 -0.90
C ALA A 35 3.21 -6.36 -1.84
N ALA A 36 4.33 -7.04 -2.10
CA ALA A 36 5.37 -6.54 -2.99
C ALA A 36 5.38 -7.33 -4.31
N GLN A 37 5.70 -6.65 -5.40
CA GLN A 37 6.08 -7.27 -6.68
C GLN A 37 7.20 -6.45 -7.30
N GLY A 38 8.38 -7.06 -7.46
CA GLY A 38 9.60 -6.33 -7.81
C GLY A 38 9.90 -5.22 -6.79
N ASP A 39 9.95 -3.97 -7.25
CA ASP A 39 10.20 -2.77 -6.43
C ASP A 39 8.94 -1.92 -6.21
N THR A 40 7.78 -2.45 -6.56
CA THR A 40 6.47 -1.84 -6.28
C THR A 40 5.83 -2.55 -5.10
N ILE A 41 5.25 -1.79 -4.17
CA ILE A 41 4.33 -2.34 -3.17
C ILE A 41 2.89 -1.93 -3.48
N TYR A 42 1.98 -2.85 -3.23
CA TYR A 42 0.53 -2.66 -3.34
C TYR A 42 -0.10 -2.56 -1.97
N LEU A 43 -0.95 -1.55 -1.81
CA LEU A 43 -1.73 -1.28 -0.62
C LEU A 43 -3.22 -1.38 -0.97
N LEU A 44 -4.04 -1.91 -0.06
CA LEU A 44 -5.49 -1.78 -0.13
C LEU A 44 -5.99 -0.87 0.98
N ASN A 45 -6.63 0.23 0.61
CA ASN A 45 -7.42 1.01 1.55
C ASN A 45 -8.85 0.46 1.62
N GLY A 46 -9.31 0.02 2.78
CA GLY A 46 -10.75 -0.23 3.00
C GLY A 46 -11.03 -1.54 3.71
N GLY A 47 -12.28 -2.03 3.55
CA GLY A 47 -12.83 -3.20 4.26
C GLY A 47 -14.02 -2.88 5.18
N GLY A 48 -14.73 -1.77 5.00
CA GLY A 48 -15.81 -1.33 5.89
C GLY A 48 -16.63 -0.14 5.34
N SER A 49 -17.31 0.61 6.22
CA SER A 49 -18.33 1.63 5.86
C SER A 49 -17.82 2.91 5.19
N LYS A 50 -16.51 3.12 5.06
CA LYS A 50 -15.96 4.33 4.42
C LYS A 50 -15.86 4.15 2.91
N PRO A 51 -16.20 5.17 2.10
CA PRO A 51 -16.04 5.10 0.65
C PRO A 51 -14.61 4.77 0.23
N ALA A 52 -14.47 4.04 -0.88
CA ALA A 52 -13.19 3.73 -1.51
C ALA A 52 -12.36 5.03 -1.71
N GLY A 53 -11.07 4.99 -1.35
CA GLY A 53 -10.16 6.13 -1.50
C GLY A 53 -10.35 7.28 -0.50
N ALA A 54 -11.24 7.16 0.48
CA ALA A 54 -11.51 8.24 1.44
C ALA A 54 -10.49 8.32 2.62
N ALA A 55 -9.53 7.41 2.71
CA ALA A 55 -8.54 7.44 3.79
C ALA A 55 -7.63 8.66 3.68
N ASP A 56 -7.22 9.20 4.82
CA ASP A 56 -6.44 10.45 4.85
C ASP A 56 -5.07 10.29 4.18
N TRP A 57 -4.42 9.14 4.29
CA TRP A 57 -3.15 8.89 3.60
C TRP A 57 -3.32 8.91 2.07
N VAL A 58 -4.43 8.39 1.52
CA VAL A 58 -4.73 8.47 0.08
C VAL A 58 -4.94 9.93 -0.33
N ARG A 59 -5.71 10.68 0.46
CA ARG A 59 -5.98 12.10 0.19
C ARG A 59 -4.72 12.95 0.30
N ASN A 60 -3.82 12.61 1.21
CA ASN A 60 -2.51 13.26 1.34
C ASN A 60 -1.64 12.98 0.11
N LEU A 61 -1.53 11.71 -0.32
CA LEU A 61 -0.80 11.34 -1.54
C LEU A 61 -1.35 11.98 -2.82
N ARG A 62 -2.66 12.23 -2.88
CA ARG A 62 -3.27 12.97 -4.01
C ARG A 62 -2.89 14.45 -4.02
N ALA A 63 -2.70 15.04 -2.84
CA ALA A 63 -2.31 16.45 -2.71
C ALA A 63 -0.80 16.64 -2.92
N LEU A 64 0.00 15.70 -2.40
CA LEU A 64 1.45 15.66 -2.60
C LEU A 64 1.87 14.22 -2.92
N PRO A 65 2.20 13.88 -4.18
CA PRO A 65 2.49 12.52 -4.62
C PRO A 65 3.92 12.08 -4.28
N ALA A 66 4.26 12.19 -2.99
CA ALA A 66 5.53 11.77 -2.42
C ALA A 66 5.30 11.25 -1.00
N ALA A 67 5.98 10.16 -0.67
CA ALA A 67 5.96 9.58 0.67
C ALA A 67 7.28 8.91 1.01
N ILE A 68 7.45 8.63 2.30
CA ILE A 68 8.48 7.71 2.79
C ILE A 68 7.79 6.42 3.21
N VAL A 69 8.36 5.30 2.77
CA VAL A 69 7.92 3.96 3.15
C VAL A 69 9.03 3.29 3.94
N ARG A 70 8.68 2.69 5.08
CA ARG A 70 9.59 1.86 5.87
C ARG A 70 9.05 0.45 5.96
N ILE A 71 9.87 -0.53 5.63
CA ILE A 71 9.54 -1.96 5.70
C ILE A 71 10.68 -2.64 6.43
N GLY A 72 10.37 -3.36 7.51
CA GLY A 72 11.39 -3.79 8.47
C GLY A 72 12.25 -2.61 8.94
N GLY A 73 13.57 -2.72 8.74
CA GLY A 73 14.55 -1.68 9.07
C GLY A 73 14.89 -0.70 7.93
N GLU A 74 14.37 -0.91 6.71
CA GLU A 74 14.77 -0.16 5.52
C GLU A 74 13.80 0.97 5.19
N ARG A 75 14.32 2.07 4.61
CA ARG A 75 13.53 3.26 4.20
C ARG A 75 13.65 3.51 2.70
N PHE A 76 12.52 3.90 2.11
CA PHE A 76 12.38 4.16 0.68
C PHE A 76 11.63 5.47 0.45
N THR A 77 12.01 6.18 -0.60
CA THR A 77 11.15 7.19 -1.21
C THR A 77 10.11 6.48 -2.08
N ALA A 78 8.88 6.99 -2.07
CA ALA A 78 7.75 6.34 -2.73
C ALA A 78 6.96 7.34 -3.57
N VAL A 79 6.62 6.93 -4.80
CA VAL A 79 5.71 7.68 -5.68
C VAL A 79 4.42 6.86 -5.86
N PRO A 80 3.25 7.45 -5.62
CA PRO A 80 1.99 6.73 -5.74
C PRO A 80 1.52 6.62 -7.18
N ARG A 81 0.97 5.46 -7.53
CA ARG A 81 0.12 5.24 -8.71
C ARG A 81 -1.26 4.81 -8.24
N PHE A 82 -2.25 5.65 -8.57
CA PHE A 82 -3.64 5.40 -8.24
C PHE A 82 -4.25 4.50 -9.31
N ILE A 83 -4.60 3.27 -8.92
CA ILE A 83 -5.14 2.30 -9.86
C ILE A 83 -6.61 2.66 -10.13
N ALA A 84 -6.92 2.96 -11.39
CA ALA A 84 -8.30 3.06 -11.86
C ALA A 84 -8.84 1.63 -11.94
N GLY A 85 -9.86 1.31 -11.12
CA GLY A 85 -10.34 -0.06 -10.93
C GLY A 85 -10.69 -0.79 -12.25
N ALA A 86 -10.72 -2.13 -12.17
CA ALA A 86 -11.01 -3.07 -13.27
C ALA A 86 -9.87 -3.35 -14.28
N GLY A 87 -8.64 -2.88 -14.05
CA GLY A 87 -7.46 -3.23 -14.84
C GLY A 87 -6.72 -4.49 -14.36
N THR A 88 -5.77 -4.98 -15.17
CA THR A 88 -4.89 -6.10 -14.79
C THR A 88 -4.14 -5.84 -13.49
N GLU A 89 -3.67 -4.60 -13.29
CA GLU A 89 -2.97 -4.21 -12.08
C GLU A 89 -3.88 -4.14 -10.84
N ASP A 90 -5.14 -3.74 -11.00
CA ASP A 90 -6.15 -3.76 -9.92
C ASP A 90 -6.34 -5.18 -9.40
N ARG A 91 -6.57 -6.13 -10.31
CA ARG A 91 -6.73 -7.55 -9.97
C ARG A 91 -5.46 -8.11 -9.34
N LEU A 92 -4.29 -7.79 -9.89
CA LEU A 92 -3.01 -8.21 -9.34
C LEU A 92 -2.83 -7.75 -7.89
N ALA A 93 -3.05 -6.47 -7.60
CA ALA A 93 -2.92 -5.91 -6.26
C ALA A 93 -3.83 -6.65 -5.27
N ARG A 94 -5.11 -6.83 -5.63
CA ARG A 94 -6.10 -7.54 -4.81
C ARG A 94 -5.69 -8.99 -4.55
N ASP A 95 -5.25 -9.70 -5.59
CA ASP A 95 -4.88 -11.11 -5.51
C ASP A 95 -3.65 -11.31 -4.60
N LEU A 96 -2.61 -10.49 -4.76
CA LEU A 96 -1.39 -10.55 -3.95
C LEU A 96 -1.68 -10.27 -2.47
N LEU A 97 -2.44 -9.21 -2.19
CA LEU A 97 -2.82 -8.84 -0.82
C LEU A 97 -3.71 -9.91 -0.18
N PHE A 98 -4.71 -10.42 -0.89
CA PHE A 98 -5.57 -11.47 -0.37
C PHE A 98 -4.78 -12.77 -0.10
N ALA A 99 -3.94 -13.20 -1.04
CA ALA A 99 -3.12 -14.40 -0.88
C ALA A 99 -2.17 -14.29 0.32
N LYS A 100 -1.59 -13.11 0.57
CA LYS A 100 -0.69 -12.89 1.70
C LYS A 100 -1.40 -12.91 3.05
N TYR A 101 -2.57 -12.29 3.16
CA TYR A 101 -3.21 -12.03 4.47
C TYR A 101 -4.36 -12.97 4.83
N GLN A 102 -5.06 -13.58 3.87
CA GLN A 102 -6.17 -14.49 4.17
C GLN A 102 -5.75 -15.71 5.02
N PRO A 103 -4.62 -16.41 4.75
CA PRO A 103 -4.25 -17.60 5.52
C PRO A 103 -4.03 -17.35 7.02
N GLY A 104 -3.62 -16.14 7.38
CA GLY A 104 -3.40 -15.72 8.77
C GLY A 104 -4.59 -15.01 9.41
N ASN A 105 -5.70 -14.83 8.69
CA ASN A 105 -6.88 -14.13 9.18
C ASN A 105 -8.01 -15.12 9.50
N ALA A 106 -8.53 -15.07 10.72
CA ALA A 106 -9.65 -15.91 11.15
C ALA A 106 -10.99 -15.53 10.49
N GLY A 107 -11.11 -14.30 9.99
CA GLY A 107 -12.27 -13.83 9.24
C GLY A 107 -12.11 -13.96 7.72
N ASP A 108 -13.17 -13.64 6.99
CA ASP A 108 -13.17 -13.61 5.53
C ASP A 108 -12.78 -12.22 4.99
N LEU A 109 -11.71 -12.18 4.22
CA LEU A 109 -11.21 -10.96 3.57
C LEU A 109 -11.77 -10.75 2.15
N VAL A 110 -12.70 -11.57 1.66
CA VAL A 110 -13.31 -11.39 0.32
C VAL A 110 -13.92 -9.99 0.17
N GLY A 111 -14.71 -9.53 1.15
CA GLY A 111 -15.29 -8.18 1.09
C GLY A 111 -14.23 -7.08 1.00
N TRP A 112 -13.12 -7.23 1.73
CA TRP A 112 -11.96 -6.34 1.66
C TRP A 112 -11.29 -6.39 0.29
N ARG A 113 -11.02 -7.59 -0.22
CA ARG A 113 -10.42 -7.84 -1.54
C ARG A 113 -11.24 -7.21 -2.64
N GLU A 114 -12.57 -7.32 -2.62
CA GLU A 114 -13.43 -6.83 -3.71
C GLU A 114 -13.70 -5.32 -3.63
N THR A 115 -13.81 -4.75 -2.43
CA THR A 115 -14.25 -3.36 -2.26
C THR A 115 -13.13 -2.39 -1.90
N GLY A 116 -11.96 -2.90 -1.51
CA GLY A 116 -10.80 -2.09 -1.17
C GLY A 116 -10.35 -1.23 -2.36
N TYR A 117 -9.76 -0.09 -2.06
CA TYR A 117 -9.19 0.84 -3.02
C TYR A 117 -7.67 0.59 -3.15
N PRO A 118 -7.20 0.01 -4.26
CA PRO A 118 -5.80 -0.32 -4.43
C PRO A 118 -4.98 0.92 -4.78
N VAL A 119 -3.79 1.02 -4.19
CA VAL A 119 -2.77 2.02 -4.50
C VAL A 119 -1.44 1.28 -4.65
N ALA A 120 -0.75 1.52 -5.76
CA ALA A 120 0.62 1.07 -5.93
C ALA A 120 1.59 2.18 -5.50
N LEU A 121 2.69 1.81 -4.86
CA LEU A 121 3.78 2.70 -4.53
C LEU A 121 5.06 2.16 -5.17
N ASP A 122 5.64 2.92 -6.08
CA ASP A 122 6.93 2.58 -6.68
C ASP A 122 8.04 3.09 -5.75
N LEU A 123 8.88 2.18 -5.26
CA LEU A 123 9.86 2.47 -4.23
C LEU A 123 11.26 2.69 -4.82
N ARG A 124 12.01 3.60 -4.21
CA ARG A 124 13.43 3.82 -4.48
C ARG A 124 14.17 3.98 -3.15
N PRO A 125 15.45 3.55 -3.04
CA PRO A 125 16.26 3.83 -1.86
C PRO A 125 16.19 5.32 -1.50
N ALA A 126 16.00 5.61 -0.21
CA ALA A 126 15.95 6.97 0.33
C ALA A 126 17.35 7.55 0.57
#